data_AF-A0A7K7Y9B6-F1
#
_entry.id   AF-A0A7K7Y9B6-F1
#
_cell.length_a   1.000
_cell.length_b   1.000
_cell.length_c   1.000
_cell.angle_alpha   90.00
_cell.angle_beta   90.00
_cell.angle_gamma   90.00
#
_symmetry.space_group_name_H-M   'P 1'
#
loop_
_entity.id
_entity.type
_entity.pdbx_description
1 polymer ?
#
loop_
_entity_poly.entity_id
_entity_poly.type
_entity_poly.pdbx_seq_one_letter_code
_entity_poly.pdbx_strand_id
1 'polypeptide(L)'
;VPAVPRYVERVAALLRQRLLQSELLLAKRDALAQRRRRAAAEQAELEPKLQRLQDTVHELQRLVRPENPRTPVPGLQPPRCCRAPPGIEADISKRYGGRPVNLMGINV
;
A
#
# COMPACT_ATOMS: atom_id res chain seq x y z
N VAL A 1 -43.11 49.79 1.55
CA VAL A 1 -41.96 48.84 1.43
C VAL A 1 -42.45 47.48 1.88
N PRO A 2 -42.55 46.44 1.04
CA PRO A 2 -42.86 45.12 1.57
C PRO A 2 -41.57 44.54 2.14
N ALA A 3 -41.49 44.45 3.47
CA ALA A 3 -40.41 43.72 4.13
C ALA A 3 -40.68 42.24 3.93
N VAL A 4 -39.88 41.58 3.09
CA VAL A 4 -39.85 40.12 3.05
C VAL A 4 -39.59 39.63 4.47
N PRO A 5 -40.35 38.66 5.00
CA PRO A 5 -40.15 38.21 6.37
C PRO A 5 -38.71 37.75 6.56
N ARG A 6 -38.00 38.30 7.55
CA ARG A 6 -36.57 38.03 7.84
C ARG A 6 -36.21 36.53 7.92
N TYR A 7 -37.18 35.68 8.24
CA TYR A 7 -37.02 34.23 8.20
C TYR A 7 -36.76 33.71 6.77
N VAL A 8 -37.54 34.17 5.80
CA VAL A 8 -37.41 33.79 4.38
C VAL A 8 -36.04 34.19 3.84
N GLU A 9 -35.54 35.36 4.23
CA GLU A 9 -34.19 35.81 3.84
C GLU A 9 -33.09 34.91 4.41
N ARG A 10 -33.19 34.53 5.70
CA ARG A 10 -32.22 33.60 6.32
C ARG A 10 -32.26 32.22 5.70
N VAL A 11 -33.45 31.70 5.41
CA VAL A 11 -33.61 30.40 4.74
C VAL A 11 -33.04 30.47 3.32
N ALA A 12 -33.34 31.54 2.57
CA ALA A 12 -32.78 31.73 1.24
C ALA A 12 -31.24 31.78 1.25
N ALA A 13 -30.65 32.49 2.22
CA ALA A 13 -29.19 32.54 2.39
C ALA A 13 -28.61 31.15 2.74
N LEU A 14 -29.24 30.42 3.66
CA LEU A 14 -28.80 29.07 4.05
C LEU A 14 -28.87 28.09 2.87
N LEU A 15 -29.95 28.12 2.09
CA LEU A 15 -30.10 27.24 0.93
C LEU A 15 -29.04 27.53 -0.15
N ARG A 16 -28.76 28.81 -0.42
CA ARG A 16 -27.66 29.22 -1.32
C ARG A 16 -26.32 28.69 -0.84
N GLN A 17 -26.03 28.81 0.46
CA GLN A 17 -24.80 28.29 1.05
C GLN A 17 -24.68 26.77 0.89
N ARG A 18 -25.77 26.03 1.14
CA ARG A 18 -25.80 24.57 0.98
C ARG A 18 -25.59 24.15 -0.48
N LEU A 19 -26.15 24.89 -1.42
CA LEU A 19 -25.98 24.65 -2.85
C LEU A 19 -24.50 24.83 -3.24
N LEU A 20 -23.87 25.95 -2.88
CA LEU A 20 -22.44 26.18 -3.14
C LEU A 20 -21.55 25.12 -2.49
N GLN A 21 -21.88 24.70 -1.26
CA GLN A 21 -21.16 23.61 -0.58
C GLN A 21 -21.25 22.31 -1.37
N SER A 22 -22.44 21.97 -1.89
CA SER A 22 -22.65 20.75 -2.68
C SER A 22 -21.89 20.78 -4.00
N GLU A 23 -21.88 21.92 -4.70
CA GLU A 23 -21.14 22.10 -5.96
C GLU A 23 -19.64 21.94 -5.74
N LEU A 24 -19.09 22.51 -4.66
CA LEU A 24 -17.69 22.35 -4.30
C LEU A 24 -17.33 20.88 -4.02
N LEU A 25 -18.20 20.16 -3.31
CA LEU A 25 -17.98 18.74 -3.02
C LEU A 25 -18.00 17.88 -4.29
N LEU A 26 -18.89 18.19 -5.25
CA LEU A 26 -18.92 17.54 -6.55
C LEU A 26 -17.62 17.80 -7.33
N ALA A 27 -17.17 19.05 -7.41
CA ALA A 27 -15.91 19.39 -8.07
C ALA A 27 -14.70 18.67 -7.44
N LYS A 28 -14.66 18.57 -6.10
CA LYS A 28 -13.62 17.81 -5.39
C LYS A 28 -13.65 16.32 -5.72
N ARG A 29 -14.84 15.72 -5.74
CA ARG A 29 -15.02 14.31 -6.12
C ARG A 29 -14.50 14.06 -7.53
N ASP A 30 -14.83 14.92 -8.47
CA ASP A 30 -14.44 14.76 -9.87
C ASP A 30 -12.92 14.92 -10.04
N ALA A 31 -12.31 15.89 -9.34
CA ALA A 31 -10.86 16.03 -9.30
C ALA A 31 -10.16 14.78 -8.74
N LEU A 32 -10.69 14.19 -7.67
CA LEU A 32 -10.17 12.93 -7.12
C LEU A 32 -10.34 11.77 -8.09
N ALA A 33 -11.49 11.65 -8.75
CA ALA A 33 -11.73 10.63 -9.77
C ALA A 33 -10.73 10.75 -10.93
N GLN A 34 -10.43 11.96 -11.38
CA GLN A 34 -9.41 12.21 -12.40
C GLN A 34 -8.01 11.80 -11.92
N ARG A 35 -7.63 12.16 -10.70
CA ARG A 35 -6.33 11.75 -10.11
C ARG A 35 -6.21 10.23 -10.02
N ARG A 36 -7.26 9.54 -9.59
CA ARG A 36 -7.29 8.07 -9.53
C ARG A 36 -7.11 7.44 -10.92
N ARG A 37 -7.76 7.99 -11.94
CA ARG A 37 -7.60 7.53 -13.33
C ARG A 37 -6.17 7.74 -13.85
N ARG A 38 -5.55 8.89 -13.54
CA ARG A 38 -4.15 9.16 -13.92
C ARG A 38 -3.20 8.17 -13.26
N ALA A 39 -3.32 7.98 -11.95
CA ALA A 39 -2.51 7.00 -11.21
C ALA A 39 -2.69 5.58 -11.77
N ALA A 40 -3.93 5.18 -12.10
CA ALA A 40 -4.19 3.88 -12.71
C ALA A 40 -3.59 3.75 -14.11
N ALA A 41 -3.62 4.82 -14.92
CA ALA A 41 -3.00 4.83 -16.25
C ALA A 41 -1.47 4.74 -16.15
N GLU A 42 -0.86 5.47 -15.23
CA GLU A 42 0.57 5.40 -14.92
C GLU A 42 0.96 3.97 -14.48
N GLN A 43 0.16 3.35 -13.60
CA GLN A 43 0.36 1.97 -13.19
C GLN A 43 0.26 0.99 -14.37
N ALA A 44 -0.77 1.12 -15.21
CA ALA A 44 -0.97 0.26 -16.37
C ALA A 44 0.18 0.36 -17.39
N GLU A 45 0.84 1.52 -17.49
CA GLU A 45 2.02 1.68 -18.35
C GLU A 45 3.27 1.00 -17.75
N LEU A 46 3.41 1.02 -16.42
CA LEU A 46 4.57 0.48 -15.70
C LEU A 46 4.50 -1.05 -15.50
N GLU A 47 3.31 -1.60 -15.31
CA GLU A 47 3.06 -3.02 -15.09
C GLU A 47 3.69 -3.95 -16.16
N PRO A 48 3.57 -3.69 -17.48
CA PRO A 48 4.21 -4.54 -18.49
C PRO A 48 5.75 -4.42 -18.48
N LYS A 49 6.29 -3.26 -18.11
CA LYS A 49 7.75 -3.07 -17.99
C LYS A 49 8.28 -3.86 -16.78
N LEU A 50 7.55 -3.83 -15.67
CA LEU A 50 7.85 -4.65 -14.49
C LEU A 50 7.77 -6.14 -14.80
N GLN A 51 6.75 -6.59 -15.54
CA GLN A 51 6.62 -8.00 -15.91
C GLN A 51 7.82 -8.47 -16.74
N ARG A 52 8.20 -7.71 -17.77
CA ARG A 52 9.39 -8.02 -18.58
C ARG A 52 10.65 -8.11 -17.72
N LEU A 53 10.83 -7.19 -16.77
CA LEU A 53 11.96 -7.23 -15.85
C LEU A 53 11.94 -8.49 -14.99
N GLN A 54 10.78 -8.88 -14.44
CA GLN A 54 10.65 -10.11 -13.66
C GLN A 54 10.98 -11.35 -14.50
N ASP A 55 10.50 -11.42 -15.73
CA ASP A 55 10.78 -12.53 -16.65
C ASP A 55 12.29 -12.64 -16.91
N THR A 56 12.95 -11.52 -17.23
CA THR A 56 14.41 -11.50 -17.44
C THR A 56 15.18 -11.90 -16.17
N VAL A 57 14.71 -11.49 -14.98
CA VAL A 57 15.32 -11.90 -13.72
C VAL A 57 15.19 -13.41 -13.52
N HIS A 58 14.03 -13.99 -13.81
CA HIS A 58 13.82 -15.44 -13.72
C HIS A 58 14.69 -16.22 -14.71
N GLU A 59 14.80 -15.74 -15.96
CA GLU A 59 15.68 -16.33 -16.96
C GLU A 59 17.15 -16.29 -16.52
N LEU A 60 17.64 -15.12 -16.09
CA LEU A 60 18.99 -14.97 -15.58
C LEU A 60 19.23 -15.84 -14.34
N GLN A 61 18.25 -15.92 -13.43
CA GLN A 61 18.34 -16.76 -12.24
C GLN A 61 18.46 -18.24 -12.59
N ARG A 62 17.75 -18.72 -13.63
CA ARG A 62 17.90 -20.10 -14.14
C ARG A 62 19.30 -20.36 -14.69
N LEU A 63 19.91 -19.39 -15.38
CA LEU A 63 21.25 -19.52 -15.95
C LEU A 63 22.35 -19.52 -14.87
N VAL A 64 22.19 -18.71 -13.82
CA VAL A 64 23.20 -18.56 -12.75
C VAL A 64 23.05 -19.62 -11.64
N ARG A 65 21.82 -19.96 -11.28
CA ARG A 65 21.49 -20.98 -10.28
C ARG A 65 20.47 -21.92 -10.93
N PRO A 66 20.90 -23.01 -11.59
CA PRO A 66 19.96 -24.00 -12.06
C PRO A 66 19.10 -24.43 -10.87
N GLU A 67 17.77 -24.32 -11.02
CA GLU A 67 16.82 -24.89 -10.08
C GLU A 67 17.03 -26.41 -10.09
N ASN A 68 18.01 -26.88 -9.33
CA ASN A 68 18.09 -28.28 -8.99
C ASN A 68 16.87 -28.58 -8.13
N PRO A 69 16.00 -29.54 -8.51
CA PRO A 69 14.95 -29.98 -7.62
C PRO A 69 15.65 -30.40 -6.33
N ARG A 70 15.32 -29.71 -5.23
CA ARG A 70 15.81 -30.06 -3.90
C ARG A 70 15.31 -31.47 -3.61
N THR A 71 16.06 -32.50 -3.97
CA THR A 71 15.91 -33.79 -3.33
C THR A 71 16.26 -33.56 -1.86
N PRO A 72 15.38 -33.89 -0.91
CA PRO A 72 15.76 -33.89 0.48
C PRO A 72 16.82 -34.97 0.63
N VAL A 73 18.09 -34.59 0.78
CA VAL A 73 19.14 -35.52 1.20
C VAL A 73 18.84 -35.89 2.65
N PRO A 74 18.38 -37.12 2.95
CA PRO A 74 18.12 -37.52 4.32
C PRO A 74 19.47 -37.80 4.98
N GLY A 75 19.82 -37.03 6.01
CA GLY A 75 20.90 -37.40 6.93
C GLY A 75 21.99 -36.37 7.18
N LEU A 76 22.00 -35.21 6.54
CA LEU A 76 23.00 -34.17 6.87
C LEU A 76 22.47 -33.25 7.98
N GLN A 77 22.63 -33.67 9.24
CA GLN A 77 22.46 -32.75 10.36
C GLN A 77 23.58 -31.70 10.28
N PRO A 78 23.26 -30.39 10.19
CA PRO A 78 24.28 -29.36 10.16
C PRO A 78 25.00 -29.31 11.53
N PRO A 79 26.31 -28.98 11.55
CA PRO A 79 27.05 -28.87 12.79
C PRO A 79 26.41 -27.79 13.69
N ARG A 80 26.44 -28.01 15.02
CA ARG A 80 25.73 -27.17 16.01
C ARG A 80 26.14 -25.70 16.01
N CYS A 81 27.19 -25.33 15.30
CA CYS A 81 27.61 -23.95 15.03
C CYS A 81 26.73 -23.19 14.03
N CYS A 82 25.82 -23.86 13.31
CA CYS A 82 24.90 -23.24 12.34
C CYS A 82 23.48 -23.02 12.88
N ARG A 83 23.20 -23.30 14.16
CA ARG A 83 21.90 -22.94 14.75
C ARG A 83 21.81 -21.42 14.69
N ALA A 84 20.98 -20.90 13.81
CA ALA A 84 20.80 -19.47 13.62
C ALA A 84 20.57 -18.82 15.01
N PRO A 85 21.36 -17.79 15.38
CA PRO A 85 21.09 -17.06 16.60
C PRO A 85 19.65 -16.52 16.55
N PRO A 86 18.99 -16.33 17.71
CA PRO A 86 17.69 -15.69 17.72
C PRO A 86 17.79 -14.38 16.95
N GLY A 87 16.92 -14.21 15.95
CA GLY A 87 16.90 -12.99 15.13
C GLY A 87 16.79 -11.76 16.02
N ILE A 88 17.36 -10.63 15.58
CA ILE A 88 17.39 -9.37 16.33
C ILE A 88 15.98 -8.98 16.82
N GLU A 89 14.95 -9.24 16.01
CA GLU A 89 13.55 -9.03 16.39
C GLU A 89 13.11 -9.88 17.60
N ALA A 90 13.51 -11.15 17.67
CA ALA A 90 13.20 -12.02 18.79
C ALA A 90 13.89 -11.56 20.08
N ASP A 91 15.07 -10.93 19.98
CA ASP A 91 15.76 -10.35 21.14
C ASP A 91 15.10 -9.03 21.59
N ILE A 92 14.73 -8.16 20.64
CA ILE A 92 14.05 -6.90 20.93
C ILE A 92 12.64 -7.17 21.48
N SER A 93 11.86 -8.06 20.85
CA SER A 93 10.52 -8.41 21.30
C SER A 93 10.53 -8.94 22.73
N LYS A 94 11.51 -9.78 23.09
CA LYS A 94 11.68 -10.25 24.48
C LYS A 94 11.96 -9.11 25.46
N ARG A 95 12.78 -8.11 25.06
CA ARG A 95 13.03 -6.91 25.87
C ARG A 95 11.78 -6.03 26.04
N TYR A 96 10.84 -6.08 25.08
CA TYR A 96 9.60 -5.31 25.08
C TYR A 96 8.33 -6.19 25.24
N GLY A 97 8.42 -7.26 26.04
CA GLY A 97 7.25 -8.01 26.52
C GLY A 97 6.54 -8.87 25.46
N GLY A 98 7.26 -9.37 24.46
CA GLY A 98 6.75 -10.28 23.43
C GLY A 98 5.87 -9.61 22.36
N ARG A 99 5.91 -8.28 22.25
CA ARG A 99 5.18 -7.55 21.20
C ARG A 99 5.98 -7.59 19.89
N PRO A 100 5.33 -7.83 18.73
CA PRO A 100 6.02 -7.81 17.44
C PRO A 100 6.57 -6.41 17.16
N VAL A 101 7.79 -6.34 16.63
CA VAL A 101 8.51 -5.07 16.44
C VAL A 101 8.75 -4.84 14.97
N ASN A 102 8.16 -3.76 14.45
CA ASN A 102 8.25 -3.42 13.03
C ASN A 102 9.59 -2.76 12.74
N LEU A 103 10.58 -3.58 12.36
CA LEU A 103 11.85 -3.09 11.85
C LEU A 103 11.67 -2.83 10.34
N MET A 104 11.63 -1.56 9.94
CA MET A 104 11.59 -1.17 8.52
C MET A 104 10.33 -1.61 7.73
N GLY A 105 9.16 -1.60 8.37
CA GLY A 105 7.86 -1.69 7.68
C GLY A 105 7.51 -3.07 7.10
N ILE A 106 8.22 -4.12 7.49
CA ILE A 106 7.86 -5.50 7.18
C ILE A 106 7.29 -6.10 8.46
N ASN A 107 5.98 -6.36 8.49
CA ASN A 107 5.36 -7.20 9.52
C ASN A 107 5.49 -8.65 9.04
N VAL A 108 6.16 -9.51 9.80
CA VAL A 108 6.18 -10.97 9.57
C VAL A 108 5.37 -11.66 10.66
#